data_AF-A0A2A5VV23-F1
#
_entry.id   AF-A0A2A5VV23-F1
#
_cell.length_a   1.000
_cell.length_b   1.000
_cell.length_c   1.000
_cell.angle_alpha   90.00
_cell.angle_beta   90.00
_cell.angle_gamma   90.00
#
_symmetry.space_group_name_H-M   'P 1'
#
loop_
_entity.id
_entity.type
_entity.pdbx_description
1 polymer ?
#
loop_
_entity_poly.entity_id
_entity_poly.type
_entity_poly.pdbx_seq_one_letter_code
_entity_poly.pdbx_strand_id
1 'polypeptide(L)'
;MSDERWEIAWSHQVEGRVGALSCLGEDCLIAAGSVVRRLNSDGDFLWRREFSFDVYRLEHDGTNVAVLSGTGFFLLDLATGEPIGEGRAVAGGFRDVVRRPGGGWLLSDRGDHIHLFNRRGRGIRRLRPGPLKKMVGWLDREILLAQDADGCLRALRLGGDDAQRQIETTRWSWVSKLHSG
;
A
#
# COMPACT_ATOMS: atom_id res chain seq x y z
N MET A 1 13.45 -26.55 24.88
CA MET A 1 13.59 -25.56 23.80
C MET A 1 13.04 -26.27 22.57
N SER A 2 11.89 -25.85 22.06
CA SER A 2 11.40 -26.39 20.78
C SER A 2 12.38 -25.96 19.71
N ASP A 3 12.87 -26.94 18.97
CA ASP A 3 13.76 -26.74 17.83
C ASP A 3 12.89 -26.21 16.68
N GLU A 4 12.63 -24.89 16.67
CA GLU A 4 11.84 -24.24 15.62
C GLU A 4 12.65 -24.19 14.33
N ARG A 5 12.58 -25.29 13.59
CA ARG A 5 13.18 -25.43 12.27
C ARG A 5 12.29 -24.76 11.24
N TRP A 6 12.83 -23.75 10.58
CA TRP A 6 12.18 -23.14 9.42
C TRP A 6 12.29 -24.07 8.22
N GLU A 7 11.15 -24.38 7.60
CA GLU A 7 11.07 -25.18 6.38
C GLU A 7 10.40 -24.37 5.27
N ILE A 8 10.78 -24.66 4.03
CA ILE A 8 10.15 -24.05 2.86
C ILE A 8 8.84 -24.80 2.62
N ALA A 9 7.71 -24.11 2.84
CA ALA A 9 6.38 -24.69 2.58
C ALA A 9 6.18 -24.98 1.07
N TRP A 10 6.54 -24.02 0.22
CA TRP A 10 6.47 -24.14 -1.24
C TRP A 10 7.35 -23.09 -1.92
N SER A 11 7.53 -23.22 -3.24
CA SER A 11 8.24 -22.23 -4.05
C SER A 11 7.63 -22.12 -5.45
N HIS A 12 7.56 -20.90 -5.99
CA HIS A 12 7.07 -20.65 -7.35
C HIS A 12 8.04 -19.78 -8.13
N GLN A 13 8.23 -20.14 -9.40
CA GLN A 13 8.79 -19.24 -10.39
C GLN A 13 7.66 -18.42 -11.01
N VAL A 14 7.75 -17.10 -10.90
CA VAL A 14 6.80 -16.16 -11.50
C VAL A 14 7.44 -15.42 -12.66
N GLU A 15 6.65 -15.16 -13.70
CA GLU A 15 7.08 -14.34 -14.83
C GLU A 15 7.07 -12.85 -14.46
N GLY A 16 8.13 -12.15 -14.86
CA GLY A 16 8.33 -10.72 -14.61
C GLY A 16 9.02 -10.43 -13.27
N ARG A 17 9.40 -9.17 -13.08
CA ARG A 17 10.02 -8.70 -11.83
C ARG A 17 8.97 -8.63 -10.73
N VAL A 18 9.25 -9.22 -9.57
CA VAL A 18 8.42 -9.03 -8.37
C VAL A 18 8.48 -7.57 -7.94
N GLY A 19 7.35 -6.87 -8.06
CA GLY A 19 7.22 -5.45 -7.75
C GLY A 19 6.63 -5.20 -6.36
N ALA A 20 5.75 -6.09 -5.90
CA ALA A 20 5.16 -6.00 -4.57
C ALA A 20 4.70 -7.38 -4.05
N LEU A 21 4.67 -7.50 -2.73
CA LEU A 21 4.15 -8.64 -1.99
C LEU A 21 3.25 -8.11 -0.87
N SER A 22 2.21 -8.87 -0.52
CA SER A 22 1.41 -8.60 0.67
C SER A 22 0.94 -9.90 1.31
N CYS A 23 1.17 -10.07 2.61
CA CYS A 23 0.69 -11.24 3.36
C CYS A 23 -0.76 -11.01 3.82
N LEU A 24 -1.59 -12.05 3.75
CA LEU A 24 -2.99 -12.05 4.19
C LEU A 24 -3.23 -13.28 5.06
N GLY A 25 -2.93 -13.17 6.36
CA GLY A 25 -2.92 -14.37 7.20
C GLY A 25 -1.91 -15.38 6.66
N GLU A 26 -2.37 -16.57 6.31
CA GLU A 26 -1.55 -17.64 5.70
C GLU A 26 -1.48 -17.55 4.17
N ASP A 27 -2.34 -16.73 3.55
CA ASP A 27 -2.31 -16.46 2.10
C ASP A 27 -1.30 -15.35 1.76
N CYS A 28 -1.00 -15.21 0.47
CA CYS A 28 -0.23 -14.07 -0.03
C CYS A 28 -0.76 -13.52 -1.35
N LEU A 29 -0.49 -12.24 -1.57
CA LEU A 29 -0.62 -11.55 -2.84
C LEU A 29 0.75 -11.28 -3.42
N ILE A 30 0.94 -11.64 -4.69
CA ILE A 30 2.19 -11.45 -5.42
C ILE A 30 1.91 -10.61 -6.67
N ALA A 31 2.57 -9.46 -6.76
CA ALA A 31 2.65 -8.66 -7.98
C ALA A 31 3.99 -8.91 -8.67
N ALA A 32 3.95 -9.46 -9.88
CA ALA A 32 5.12 -9.63 -10.74
C ALA A 32 4.80 -9.15 -12.16
N GLY A 33 5.60 -8.18 -12.65
CA GLY A 33 5.26 -7.43 -13.86
C GLY A 33 3.88 -6.78 -13.74
N SER A 34 3.05 -6.94 -14.77
CA SER A 34 1.68 -6.43 -14.81
C SER A 34 0.63 -7.37 -14.22
N VAL A 35 1.04 -8.42 -13.49
CA VAL A 35 0.13 -9.46 -13.00
C VAL A 35 0.11 -9.50 -11.47
N VAL A 36 -1.08 -9.46 -10.89
CA VAL A 36 -1.32 -9.76 -9.47
C VAL A 36 -1.93 -11.15 -9.34
N ARG A 37 -1.43 -11.93 -8.39
CA ARG A 37 -1.90 -13.29 -8.08
C ARG A 37 -2.17 -13.38 -6.58
N ARG A 38 -3.23 -14.09 -6.19
CA ARG A 38 -3.42 -14.55 -4.80
C ARG A 38 -3.10 -16.03 -4.73
N LEU A 39 -2.29 -16.40 -3.76
CA LEU A 39 -1.94 -17.79 -3.45
C LEU A 39 -2.44 -18.12 -2.04
N ASN A 40 -2.90 -19.36 -1.84
CA ASN A 40 -3.22 -19.87 -0.51
C ASN A 40 -1.96 -20.27 0.27
N SER A 41 -2.14 -20.79 1.48
CA SER A 41 -1.08 -21.33 2.34
C SER A 41 -0.25 -22.44 1.70
N ASP A 42 -0.84 -23.21 0.79
CA ASP A 42 -0.21 -24.35 0.10
C ASP A 42 0.52 -23.95 -1.19
N GLY A 43 0.39 -22.68 -1.61
CA GLY A 43 0.99 -22.14 -2.84
C GLY A 43 0.06 -22.20 -4.06
N ASP A 44 -1.15 -22.75 -3.93
CA ASP A 44 -2.10 -22.83 -5.03
C ASP A 44 -2.65 -21.45 -5.40
N PHE A 45 -2.75 -21.20 -6.71
CA PHE A 45 -3.35 -19.97 -7.23
C PHE A 45 -4.86 -19.96 -6.98
N LEU A 46 -5.31 -18.95 -6.23
CA LEU A 46 -6.74 -18.69 -6.00
C LEU A 46 -7.34 -17.85 -7.11
N TRP A 47 -6.64 -16.77 -7.52
CA TRP A 47 -7.03 -15.94 -8.65
C TRP A 47 -5.85 -15.17 -9.23
N ARG A 48 -6.04 -14.66 -10.45
CA ARG A 48 -5.05 -13.87 -11.20
C ARG A 48 -5.72 -12.68 -11.88
N ARG A 49 -5.07 -11.51 -11.83
CA ARG A 49 -5.51 -10.30 -12.53
C ARG A 49 -4.36 -9.65 -13.30
N GLU A 50 -4.63 -9.27 -14.54
CA GLU A 50 -3.70 -8.54 -15.40
C GLU A 50 -4.01 -7.04 -15.40
N PHE A 51 -2.94 -6.24 -15.52
CA PHE A 51 -2.97 -4.79 -15.63
C PHE A 51 -2.24 -4.37 -16.91
N SER A 52 -2.46 -3.12 -17.35
CA SER A 52 -1.76 -2.58 -18.53
C SER A 52 -0.29 -2.23 -18.27
N PHE A 53 0.08 -2.05 -16.99
CA PHE A 53 1.43 -1.66 -16.58
C PHE A 53 1.89 -2.48 -15.38
N ASP A 54 3.20 -2.45 -15.12
CA ASP A 54 3.79 -3.09 -13.96
C ASP A 54 3.16 -2.60 -12.65
N VAL A 55 2.86 -3.56 -11.79
CA VAL A 55 2.32 -3.35 -10.46
C VAL A 55 3.47 -3.22 -9.48
N TYR A 56 3.52 -2.09 -8.78
CA TYR A 56 4.66 -1.74 -7.90
C TYR A 56 4.26 -1.56 -6.43
N ARG A 57 2.97 -1.52 -6.10
CA ARG A 57 2.48 -1.54 -4.71
C ARG A 57 1.15 -2.29 -4.59
N LEU A 58 1.03 -2.98 -3.46
CA LEU A 58 -0.18 -3.65 -2.99
C LEU A 58 -0.42 -3.25 -1.53
N GLU A 59 -1.68 -3.06 -1.17
CA GLU A 59 -2.16 -2.90 0.20
C GLU A 59 -3.57 -3.45 0.29
N HIS A 60 -3.96 -4.07 1.42
CA HIS A 60 -5.31 -4.62 1.59
C HIS A 60 -5.89 -4.21 2.93
N ASP A 61 -7.22 -4.08 2.99
CA ASP A 61 -7.96 -3.80 4.23
C ASP A 61 -8.65 -5.05 4.81
N GLY A 62 -8.35 -6.23 4.25
CA GLY A 62 -8.96 -7.51 4.62
C GLY A 62 -10.21 -7.85 3.81
N THR A 63 -10.75 -6.90 3.03
CA THR A 63 -11.87 -7.14 2.11
C THR A 63 -11.52 -6.77 0.68
N ASN A 64 -10.72 -5.73 0.51
CA ASN A 64 -10.34 -5.21 -0.80
C ASN A 64 -8.81 -5.08 -0.91
N VAL A 65 -8.31 -5.04 -2.13
CA VAL A 65 -6.90 -4.79 -2.46
C VAL A 65 -6.75 -3.51 -3.24
N ALA A 66 -5.99 -2.56 -2.70
CA ALA A 66 -5.48 -1.42 -3.44
C ALA A 66 -4.24 -1.82 -4.24
N VAL A 67 -4.27 -1.53 -5.55
CA VAL A 67 -3.20 -1.84 -6.49
C VAL A 67 -2.72 -0.56 -7.15
N LEU A 68 -1.40 -0.30 -7.10
CA LEU A 68 -0.80 0.78 -7.87
C LEU A 68 -0.05 0.21 -9.09
N SER A 69 -0.45 0.65 -10.28
CA SER A 69 0.08 0.21 -11.57
C SER A 69 0.15 1.39 -12.53
N GLY A 70 1.32 1.62 -13.14
CA GLY A 70 1.60 2.84 -13.91
C GLY A 70 1.27 4.12 -13.14
N THR A 71 0.36 4.94 -13.70
CA THR A 71 -0.17 6.15 -13.05
C THR A 71 -1.45 5.92 -12.25
N GLY A 72 -1.97 4.68 -12.26
CA GLY A 72 -3.28 4.32 -11.75
C GLY A 72 -3.28 3.74 -10.33
N PHE A 73 -4.42 3.92 -9.68
CA PHE A 73 -4.88 3.27 -8.46
C PHE A 73 -6.13 2.46 -8.83
N PHE A 74 -6.07 1.16 -8.57
CA PHE A 74 -7.17 0.22 -8.80
C PHE A 74 -7.58 -0.41 -7.48
N LEU A 75 -8.84 -0.79 -7.39
CA LEU A 75 -9.39 -1.47 -6.23
C LEU A 75 -10.02 -2.79 -6.68
N LEU A 76 -9.55 -3.89 -6.10
CA LEU A 76 -10.07 -5.23 -6.34
C LEU A 76 -10.80 -5.75 -5.11
N ASP A 77 -11.79 -6.60 -5.33
CA ASP A 77 -12.33 -7.48 -4.31
C ASP A 77 -11.26 -8.54 -3.97
N LEU A 78 -10.95 -8.71 -2.69
CA LEU A 78 -9.86 -9.59 -2.27
C LEU A 78 -10.18 -11.08 -2.48
N ALA A 79 -11.46 -11.45 -2.39
CA ALA A 79 -11.89 -12.83 -2.52
C ALA A 79 -11.82 -13.30 -3.97
N THR A 80 -12.19 -12.43 -4.92
CA THR A 80 -12.36 -12.80 -6.34
C THR A 80 -11.30 -12.22 -7.27
N GLY A 81 -10.63 -11.12 -6.88
CA GLY A 81 -9.71 -10.38 -7.75
C GLY A 81 -10.42 -9.49 -8.79
N GLU A 82 -11.75 -9.40 -8.75
CA GLU A 82 -12.52 -8.55 -9.66
C GLU A 82 -12.47 -7.06 -9.25
N PRO A 83 -12.52 -6.13 -10.21
CA PRO A 83 -12.45 -4.71 -9.92
C PRO A 83 -13.76 -4.21 -9.29
N ILE A 84 -13.63 -3.39 -8.25
CA ILE A 84 -14.77 -2.79 -7.53
C ILE A 84 -15.25 -1.50 -8.23
N GLY A 85 -14.48 -0.97 -9.18
CA GLY A 85 -14.85 0.19 -9.98
C GLY A 85 -13.75 0.61 -10.95
N GLU A 86 -13.92 1.78 -11.55
CA GLU A 86 -12.93 2.37 -12.45
C GLU A 86 -11.68 2.83 -11.69
N GLY A 87 -10.51 2.57 -12.27
CA GLY A 87 -9.24 3.06 -11.75
C GLY A 87 -9.18 4.58 -11.70
N ARG A 88 -8.41 5.12 -10.75
CA ARG A 88 -8.13 6.55 -10.61
C ARG A 88 -6.69 6.82 -10.98
N ALA A 89 -6.42 7.93 -11.64
CA ALA A 89 -5.06 8.31 -12.00
C ALA A 89 -4.78 9.77 -11.65
N VAL A 90 -3.52 10.06 -11.40
CA VAL A 90 -2.98 11.42 -11.25
C VAL A 90 -1.78 11.59 -12.16
N ALA A 91 -1.45 12.83 -12.52
CA ALA A 91 -0.24 13.12 -13.29
C ALA A 91 1.00 12.58 -12.54
N GLY A 92 1.84 11.83 -13.25
CA GLY A 92 3.02 11.16 -12.65
C GLY A 92 2.70 9.94 -11.78
N GLY A 93 1.43 9.69 -11.43
CA GLY A 93 0.99 8.53 -10.67
C GLY A 93 1.22 8.59 -9.16
N PHE A 94 0.82 7.51 -8.50
CA PHE A 94 0.95 7.34 -7.06
C PHE A 94 2.32 6.77 -6.67
N ARG A 95 2.77 7.08 -5.46
CA ARG A 95 4.03 6.58 -4.91
C ARG A 95 3.79 5.50 -3.88
N ASP A 96 2.79 5.70 -3.03
CA ASP A 96 2.52 4.82 -1.90
C ASP A 96 1.03 4.80 -1.56
N VAL A 97 0.61 3.74 -0.88
CA VAL A 97 -0.79 3.54 -0.46
C VAL A 97 -0.83 2.90 0.92
N VAL A 98 -1.68 3.44 1.80
CA VAL A 98 -1.98 2.84 3.10
C VAL A 98 -3.50 2.77 3.32
N ARG A 99 -3.95 1.68 3.95
CA ARG A 99 -5.32 1.58 4.45
C ARG A 99 -5.50 2.55 5.62
N ARG A 100 -6.69 3.16 5.74
CA ARG A 100 -6.99 4.04 6.87
C ARG A 100 -7.63 3.28 8.03
N PRO A 101 -7.31 3.62 9.29
CA PRO A 101 -8.14 3.26 10.44
C PRO A 101 -9.58 3.71 10.20
N GLY A 102 -10.55 2.82 10.41
CA GLY A 102 -11.97 3.10 10.11
C GLY A 102 -12.35 2.96 8.62
N GLY A 103 -11.41 2.62 7.74
CA GLY A 103 -11.66 2.23 6.35
C GLY A 103 -11.38 3.32 5.32
N GLY A 104 -11.15 2.86 4.09
CA GLY A 104 -10.73 3.70 2.96
C GLY A 104 -9.22 3.73 2.80
N TRP A 105 -8.77 4.62 1.92
CA TRP A 105 -7.40 4.60 1.41
C TRP A 105 -6.79 5.98 1.49
N LEU A 106 -5.49 6.01 1.75
CA LEU A 106 -4.67 7.20 1.66
C LEU A 106 -3.55 6.91 0.66
N LEU A 107 -3.41 7.75 -0.36
CA LEU A 107 -2.42 7.59 -1.41
C LEU A 107 -1.57 8.85 -1.52
N SER A 108 -0.24 8.72 -1.41
CA SER A 108 0.66 9.81 -1.77
C SER A 108 0.93 9.77 -3.27
N ASP A 109 0.84 10.93 -3.93
CA ASP A 109 1.29 11.01 -5.32
C ASP A 109 2.81 11.17 -5.41
N ARG A 110 3.34 11.12 -6.63
CA ARG A 110 4.77 11.34 -6.84
C ARG A 110 5.20 12.81 -6.68
N GLY A 111 4.26 13.74 -6.55
CA GLY A 111 4.49 15.14 -6.26
C GLY A 111 4.47 15.41 -4.76
N ASP A 112 3.57 16.30 -4.34
CA ASP A 112 3.46 16.83 -2.99
C ASP A 112 2.07 16.68 -2.36
N HIS A 113 1.17 15.90 -2.99
CA HIS A 113 -0.17 15.68 -2.45
C HIS A 113 -0.36 14.29 -1.85
N ILE A 114 -1.31 14.24 -0.92
CA ILE A 114 -1.96 13.02 -0.47
C ILE A 114 -3.44 13.08 -0.85
N HIS A 115 -3.96 11.96 -1.34
CA HIS A 115 -5.34 11.77 -1.78
C HIS A 115 -6.05 10.80 -0.84
N LEU A 116 -7.20 11.22 -0.35
CA LEU A 116 -8.05 10.48 0.57
C LEU A 116 -9.22 9.87 -0.20
N PHE A 117 -9.40 8.56 -0.09
CA PHE A 117 -10.49 7.84 -0.73
C PHE A 117 -11.32 7.07 0.30
N ASN A 118 -12.60 6.89 0.02
CA ASN A 118 -13.44 5.99 0.81
C ASN A 118 -13.11 4.51 0.49
N ARG A 119 -13.76 3.57 1.20
CA ARG A 119 -13.56 2.13 0.99
C ARG A 119 -13.76 1.66 -0.46
N ARG A 120 -14.61 2.33 -1.24
CA ARG A 120 -14.91 2.02 -2.65
C ARG A 120 -14.01 2.78 -3.64
N GLY A 121 -12.94 3.42 -3.18
CA GLY A 121 -12.02 4.16 -4.06
C GLY A 121 -12.59 5.48 -4.61
N ARG A 122 -13.67 6.02 -4.01
CA ARG A 122 -14.18 7.36 -4.35
C ARG A 122 -13.39 8.42 -3.60
N GLY A 123 -12.89 9.43 -4.31
CA GLY A 123 -12.17 10.54 -3.70
C GLY A 123 -13.03 11.31 -2.70
N ILE A 124 -12.43 11.67 -1.57
CA ILE A 124 -13.04 12.45 -0.49
C ILE A 124 -12.36 13.81 -0.39
N ARG A 125 -11.03 13.82 -0.30
CA ARG A 125 -10.23 15.02 0.02
C ARG A 125 -8.83 14.88 -0.55
N ARG A 126 -8.17 16.01 -0.79
CA ARG A 126 -6.75 16.10 -1.13
C ARG A 126 -6.04 17.05 -0.17
N LEU A 127 -4.84 16.69 0.22
CA LEU A 127 -3.97 17.42 1.15
C LEU A 127 -2.61 17.66 0.50
N ARG A 128 -1.85 18.65 0.97
CA ARG A 128 -0.54 19.00 0.42
C ARG A 128 0.53 19.11 1.52
N PRO A 129 0.96 17.98 2.12
CA PRO A 129 1.97 18.00 3.17
C PRO A 129 3.39 18.26 2.65
N GLY A 130 3.58 18.25 1.33
CA GLY A 130 4.90 18.24 0.70
C GLY A 130 5.26 16.85 0.17
N PRO A 131 6.38 16.72 -0.55
CA PRO A 131 6.79 15.45 -1.15
C PRO A 131 7.13 14.40 -0.08
N LEU A 132 6.53 13.22 -0.19
CA LEU A 132 6.76 12.10 0.72
C LEU A 132 7.50 10.97 0.02
N LYS A 133 8.47 10.35 0.69
CA LYS A 133 9.11 9.11 0.23
C LYS A 133 8.25 7.89 0.54
N LYS A 134 7.66 7.84 1.74
CA LYS A 134 6.89 6.69 2.22
C LYS A 134 5.90 7.10 3.31
N MET A 135 4.71 6.51 3.30
CA MET A 135 3.78 6.56 4.43
C MET A 135 4.09 5.36 5.33
N VAL A 136 4.65 5.62 6.51
CA VAL A 136 5.18 4.59 7.40
C VAL A 136 4.04 3.78 8.01
N GLY A 137 3.01 4.45 8.50
CA GLY A 137 1.85 3.82 9.11
C GLY A 137 1.13 4.77 10.06
N TRP A 138 0.05 4.29 10.65
CA TRP A 138 -0.78 5.09 11.55
C TRP A 138 -0.30 4.94 12.99
N LEU A 139 -0.22 6.05 13.71
CA LEU A 139 -0.04 6.07 15.16
C LEU A 139 -1.40 6.01 15.88
N ASP A 140 -2.42 6.63 15.30
CA ASP A 140 -3.80 6.53 15.76
C ASP A 140 -4.76 6.75 14.57
N ARG A 141 -6.04 7.09 14.83
CA ARG A 141 -7.03 7.32 13.77
C ARG A 141 -6.85 8.64 13.01
N GLU A 142 -6.06 9.57 13.53
CA GLU A 142 -5.85 10.92 12.98
C GLU A 142 -4.41 11.16 12.52
N ILE A 143 -3.43 10.50 13.13
CA ILE A 143 -2.01 10.77 12.95
C ILE A 143 -1.35 9.67 12.12
N LEU A 144 -0.85 10.07 10.96
CA LEU A 144 -0.02 9.24 10.09
C LEU A 144 1.46 9.61 10.27
N LEU A 145 2.30 8.61 10.51
CA LEU A 145 3.74 8.74 10.41
C LEU A 145 4.17 8.60 8.94
N ALA A 146 4.98 9.54 8.45
CA ALA A 146 5.49 9.53 7.09
C ALA A 146 6.97 9.94 7.04
N GLN A 147 7.68 9.48 6.02
CA GLN A 147 9.01 9.93 5.68
C GLN A 147 8.93 10.95 4.54
N ASP A 148 9.50 12.13 4.73
CA ASP A 148 9.55 13.18 3.70
C ASP A 148 10.65 12.95 2.66
N ALA A 149 10.77 13.86 1.69
CA ALA A 149 11.82 13.82 0.67
C ALA A 149 13.25 13.95 1.21
N ASP A 150 13.45 14.60 2.36
CA ASP A 150 14.76 14.75 2.99
C ASP A 150 15.17 13.53 3.82
N GLY A 151 14.23 12.61 4.04
CA GLY A 151 14.44 11.38 4.81
C GLY A 151 14.09 11.52 6.29
N CYS A 152 13.53 12.66 6.71
CA CYS A 152 13.09 12.90 8.08
C CYS A 152 11.70 12.33 8.34
N LEU A 153 11.43 11.94 9.58
CA LEU A 153 10.10 11.48 10.01
C LEU A 153 9.18 12.66 10.36
N ARG A 154 7.94 12.58 9.85
CA ARG A 154 6.87 13.56 10.09
C ARG A 154 5.62 12.88 10.62
N ALA A 155 5.00 13.51 11.62
CA ALA A 155 3.63 13.22 12.02
C ALA A 155 2.69 14.13 11.22
N LEU A 156 1.78 13.54 10.46
CA LEU A 156 0.76 14.23 9.68
C LEU A 156 -0.59 14.01 10.37
N ARG A 157 -1.21 15.08 10.85
CA ARG A 157 -2.57 15.04 11.39
C ARG A 157 -3.57 15.27 10.25
N LEU A 158 -4.45 14.30 10.06
CA LEU A 158 -5.42 14.26 8.95
C LEU A 158 -6.87 14.50 9.43
N GLY A 159 -7.09 14.59 10.75
CA GLY A 159 -8.36 14.96 11.38
C GLY A 159 -8.33 16.41 11.88
N GLY A 160 -9.40 17.17 11.61
CA GLY A 160 -9.53 18.57 12.02
C GLY A 160 -8.70 19.52 11.16
N ASP A 161 -8.01 20.47 11.82
CA ASP A 161 -7.08 21.39 11.16
C ASP A 161 -5.81 20.62 10.77
N ASP A 162 -5.57 20.52 9.45
CA ASP A 162 -4.43 19.78 8.92
C ASP A 162 -3.13 20.37 9.49
N ALA A 163 -2.36 19.52 10.16
CA ALA A 163 -1.11 19.91 10.77
C ALA A 163 -0.03 18.88 10.45
N GLN A 164 1.22 19.35 10.36
CA GLN A 164 2.37 18.46 10.26
C GLN A 164 3.46 18.89 11.23
N ARG A 165 4.18 17.91 11.77
CA ARG A 165 5.32 18.14 12.66
C ARG A 165 6.45 17.20 12.27
N GLN A 166 7.64 17.76 12.07
CA GLN A 166 8.86 16.96 12.04
C GLN A 166 9.13 16.43 13.45
N ILE A 167 9.25 15.11 13.58
CA ILE A 167 9.37 14.45 14.88
C ILE A 167 10.80 14.56 15.39
N GLU A 168 11.77 14.54 14.47
CA GLU A 168 13.18 14.46 14.79
C GLU A 168 14.04 14.89 13.60
N THR A 169 15.35 15.05 13.79
CA THR A 169 16.29 15.62 12.80
C THR A 169 17.14 14.59 12.07
N THR A 170 17.10 13.31 12.47
CA THR A 170 17.84 12.24 11.79
C THR A 170 17.27 12.02 10.40
N ARG A 171 18.17 11.77 9.44
CA ARG A 171 17.81 11.45 8.06
C ARG A 171 17.95 9.96 7.84
N TRP A 172 16.83 9.29 7.59
CA TRP A 172 16.79 7.86 7.33
C TRP A 172 16.92 7.60 5.83
N SER A 173 17.75 6.62 5.46
CA SER A 173 17.81 6.14 4.07
C SER A 173 16.64 5.22 3.72
N TRP A 174 16.08 4.53 4.71
CA TRP A 174 14.92 3.66 4.57
C TRP A 174 14.11 3.59 5.86
N VAL A 175 12.82 3.25 5.73
CA VAL A 175 11.89 3.00 6.84
C VAL A 175 11.02 1.78 6.51
N SER A 176 10.74 0.94 7.50
CA SER A 176 9.78 -0.17 7.38
C SER A 176 8.33 0.34 7.50
N LYS A 177 7.35 -0.53 7.28
CA LYS A 177 5.95 -0.21 7.62
C LYS A 177 5.78 -0.35 9.14
N LEU A 178 5.02 0.56 9.75
CA LEU A 178 4.55 0.42 11.12
C LEU A 178 3.26 -0.41 11.13
N HIS A 179 3.26 -1.50 11.89
CA HIS A 179 2.12 -2.38 12.11
C HIS A 179 1.73 -2.31 13.59
N SER A 180 0.42 -2.22 13.88
CA SER A 180 -0.11 -2.17 15.24
C SER A 180 0.49 -1.05 16.11
N GLY A 181 0.67 0.13 15.51
CA GLY A 181 1.12 1.35 16.18
C GLY A 181 0.11 1.92 17.16
#